data_AF-A1ZU45-F1
#
_entry.id   AF-A1ZU45-F1
#
_cell.length_a   1.000
_cell.length_b   1.000
_cell.length_c   1.000
_cell.angle_alpha   90.00
_cell.angle_beta   90.00
_cell.angle_gamma   90.00
#
_symmetry.space_group_name_H-M   'P 1'
#
loop_
_entity.id
_entity.type
_entity.pdbx_description
1 polymer ?
#
loop_
_entity_poly.entity_id
_entity_poly.type
_entity_poly.pdbx_seq_one_letter_code
_entity_poly.pdbx_strand_id
1 'polypeptide(L)'
;MALLFLSMLVFQGWTQSSGHRIQGKVEEKGAQALPGATVILARPNVATGRGVITDNEGNFIIRNIPPGKYILRISFIGYHTLQKTVEIRNAAINLGTLLLKVSSEKLKEVQVVGKTPPVEIKGDTASFNSLAYKTNPDANAQDLVSKLPGVSVENGQVKVAGEEVKQVLVDGKPFFGNDPKAAMQNLPAEIISKIQVFDQQSEQSRFTGFDDGNTTKTINFVTK
;
A
#
# COMPACT_ATOMS: atom_id res chain seq x y z
N MET A 1 58.72 -62.57 -13.35
CA MET A 1 58.89 -61.11 -13.20
C MET A 1 58.14 -60.45 -14.35
N ALA A 2 56.88 -60.07 -14.26
CA ALA A 2 56.27 -59.02 -13.42
C ALA A 2 56.80 -57.62 -13.77
N LEU A 3 55.96 -56.79 -14.43
CA LEU A 3 55.55 -55.42 -14.05
C LEU A 3 54.96 -54.70 -15.30
N LEU A 4 53.63 -54.54 -15.39
CA LEU A 4 52.81 -53.43 -14.88
C LEU A 4 52.58 -52.32 -15.93
N PHE A 5 51.70 -52.61 -16.89
CA PHE A 5 51.08 -51.60 -17.77
C PHE A 5 49.76 -51.17 -17.13
N LEU A 6 49.78 -50.05 -16.39
CA LEU A 6 48.63 -49.49 -15.69
C LEU A 6 47.74 -48.72 -16.69
N SER A 7 46.74 -49.39 -17.27
CA SER A 7 45.71 -48.71 -18.05
C SER A 7 44.73 -48.01 -17.12
N MET A 8 44.81 -46.68 -17.06
CA MET A 8 43.87 -45.82 -16.34
C MET A 8 42.54 -45.78 -17.10
N LEU A 9 41.62 -46.67 -16.75
CA LEU A 9 40.25 -46.67 -17.25
C LEU A 9 39.51 -45.48 -16.60
N VAL A 10 39.37 -44.39 -17.33
CA VAL A 10 38.54 -43.25 -16.93
C VAL A 10 37.08 -43.68 -17.07
N PHE A 11 36.49 -44.16 -15.98
CA PHE A 11 35.06 -44.40 -15.88
C PHE A 11 34.36 -43.04 -15.90
N GLN A 12 33.97 -42.58 -17.09
CA GLN A 12 33.07 -41.45 -17.24
C GLN A 12 31.70 -41.89 -16.72
N GLY A 13 31.46 -41.68 -15.43
CA GLY A 13 30.16 -41.89 -14.81
C GLY A 13 29.16 -40.90 -15.39
N TRP A 14 28.34 -41.36 -16.33
CA TRP A 14 27.15 -40.63 -16.76
C TRP A 14 26.17 -40.61 -15.58
N THR A 15 26.19 -39.54 -14.80
CA THR A 15 25.16 -39.29 -13.79
C THR A 15 23.87 -38.93 -14.52
N GLN A 16 23.10 -39.94 -14.93
CA GLN A 16 21.72 -39.72 -15.36
C GLN A 16 20.93 -39.26 -14.13
N SER A 17 20.73 -37.95 -14.03
CA SER A 17 19.83 -37.37 -13.05
C SER A 17 18.40 -37.81 -13.41
N SER A 18 18.00 -38.97 -12.90
CA SER A 18 16.64 -39.53 -12.99
C SER A 18 15.69 -38.77 -12.05
N GLY A 19 15.69 -37.43 -12.15
CA GLY A 19 14.73 -36.59 -11.46
C GLY A 19 13.40 -36.62 -12.19
N HIS A 20 12.28 -36.68 -11.45
CA HIS A 20 10.98 -36.52 -12.11
C HIS A 20 10.88 -35.09 -12.64
N ARG A 21 10.31 -34.93 -13.83
CA ARG A 21 10.08 -33.63 -14.46
C ARG A 21 8.62 -33.38 -14.76
N ILE A 22 8.22 -32.13 -14.67
CA ILE A 22 6.94 -31.65 -15.17
C ILE A 22 7.19 -30.60 -16.24
N GLN A 23 6.47 -30.69 -17.34
CA GLN A 23 6.56 -29.76 -18.47
C GLN A 23 5.18 -29.39 -18.98
N GLY A 24 5.09 -28.27 -19.67
CA GLY A 24 3.87 -27.80 -20.32
C GLY A 24 4.10 -26.51 -21.07
N LYS A 25 3.04 -26.03 -21.71
CA LYS A 25 3.02 -24.76 -22.45
C LYS A 25 1.96 -23.84 -21.85
N VAL A 26 2.26 -22.56 -21.77
CA VAL A 26 1.38 -21.54 -21.21
C VAL A 26 0.92 -20.61 -22.33
N GLU A 27 -0.40 -20.51 -22.50
CA GLU A 27 -1.03 -19.72 -23.56
C GLU A 27 -2.22 -18.90 -23.03
N GLU A 28 -2.61 -17.87 -23.78
CA GLU A 28 -3.86 -17.14 -23.60
C GLU A 28 -5.02 -17.84 -24.34
N LYS A 29 -6.26 -17.53 -23.94
CA LYS A 29 -7.49 -17.84 -24.69
C LYS A 29 -7.46 -17.13 -26.08
N GLY A 30 -6.80 -17.77 -27.04
CA GLY A 30 -6.51 -17.23 -28.36
C GLY A 30 -5.28 -17.87 -29.04
N ALA A 31 -4.63 -18.84 -28.38
CA ALA A 31 -3.41 -19.53 -28.84
C ALA A 31 -2.15 -18.64 -28.88
N GLN A 32 -2.17 -17.50 -28.18
CA GLN A 32 -0.99 -16.67 -27.99
C GLN A 32 -0.12 -17.24 -26.86
N ALA A 33 1.14 -17.53 -27.15
CA ALA A 33 2.11 -17.97 -26.15
C ALA A 33 2.38 -16.86 -25.13
N LEU A 34 2.54 -17.23 -23.86
CA LEU A 34 2.83 -16.31 -22.76
C LEU A 34 4.28 -16.48 -22.27
N PRO A 35 5.25 -15.76 -22.84
CA PRO A 35 6.62 -15.75 -22.35
C PRO A 35 6.73 -14.96 -21.05
N GLY A 36 7.61 -15.37 -20.14
CA GLY A 36 7.79 -14.67 -18.87
C GLY A 36 6.76 -15.01 -17.79
N ALA A 37 5.84 -15.97 -18.03
CA ALA A 37 4.92 -16.46 -17.02
C ALA A 37 5.68 -17.23 -15.92
N THR A 38 5.33 -16.93 -14.66
CA THR A 38 5.94 -17.56 -13.49
C THR A 38 5.18 -18.84 -13.17
N VAL A 39 5.91 -19.97 -13.15
CA VAL A 39 5.36 -21.30 -12.89
C VAL A 39 5.97 -21.83 -11.59
N ILE A 40 5.16 -21.98 -10.55
CA ILE A 40 5.59 -22.45 -9.23
C ILE A 40 4.94 -23.79 -8.92
N LEU A 41 5.75 -24.76 -8.51
CA LEU A 41 5.31 -26.04 -7.99
C LEU A 41 5.60 -26.14 -6.50
N ALA A 42 4.55 -26.15 -5.68
CA ALA A 42 4.65 -26.20 -4.22
C ALA A 42 3.88 -27.39 -3.65
N ARG A 43 4.29 -27.88 -2.47
CA ARG A 43 3.48 -28.87 -1.74
C ARG A 43 2.25 -28.19 -1.12
N PRO A 44 1.15 -28.93 -0.86
CA PRO A 44 0.04 -28.41 -0.08
C PRO A 44 0.54 -27.82 1.25
N ASN A 45 0.06 -26.63 1.62
CA ASN A 45 0.40 -25.91 2.85
C ASN A 45 1.86 -25.43 2.98
N VAL A 46 2.65 -25.43 1.91
CA VAL A 46 3.99 -24.82 1.88
C VAL A 46 3.96 -23.61 0.96
N ALA A 47 4.34 -22.43 1.49
CA ALA A 47 4.38 -21.20 0.72
C ALA A 47 5.51 -21.21 -0.33
N THR A 48 6.60 -21.90 -0.02
CA THR A 48 7.80 -22.00 -0.86
C THR A 48 7.69 -23.20 -1.81
N GLY A 49 8.03 -22.99 -3.07
CA GLY A 49 8.02 -24.03 -4.11
C GLY A 49 9.17 -23.88 -5.08
N ARG A 50 9.32 -24.84 -6.00
CA ARG A 50 10.27 -24.71 -7.12
C ARG A 50 9.61 -23.87 -8.20
N GLY A 51 10.25 -22.77 -8.60
CA GLY A 51 9.77 -21.85 -9.62
C GLY A 51 10.62 -21.89 -10.88
N VAL A 52 9.98 -21.76 -12.04
CA VAL A 52 10.61 -21.49 -13.34
C VAL A 52 9.81 -20.43 -14.09
N ILE A 53 10.41 -19.85 -15.12
CA ILE A 53 9.77 -18.88 -16.01
C ILE A 53 9.57 -19.54 -17.38
N THR A 54 8.48 -19.23 -18.07
CA THR A 54 8.24 -19.71 -19.44
C THR A 54 9.16 -19.04 -20.45
N ASP A 55 9.60 -19.81 -21.46
CA ASP A 55 10.41 -19.30 -22.57
C ASP A 55 9.60 -18.47 -23.58
N ASN A 56 10.26 -18.02 -24.66
CA ASN A 56 9.65 -17.22 -25.73
C ASN A 56 8.45 -17.89 -26.41
N GLU A 57 8.38 -19.22 -26.37
CA GLU A 57 7.28 -20.01 -26.95
C GLU A 57 6.24 -20.39 -25.87
N GLY A 58 6.40 -19.93 -24.64
CA GLY A 58 5.50 -20.21 -23.52
C GLY A 58 5.77 -21.56 -22.84
N ASN A 59 6.85 -22.28 -23.17
CA ASN A 59 7.13 -23.58 -22.58
C ASN A 59 7.83 -23.45 -21.22
N PHE A 60 7.58 -24.40 -20.32
CA PHE A 60 8.29 -24.53 -19.05
C PHE A 60 8.67 -25.98 -18.75
N ILE A 61 9.77 -26.16 -18.01
CA ILE A 61 10.21 -27.47 -17.50
C ILE A 61 10.75 -27.30 -16.07
N ILE A 62 10.15 -28.00 -15.11
CA ILE A 62 10.68 -28.12 -13.75
C ILE A 62 11.26 -29.53 -13.61
N ARG A 63 12.53 -29.62 -13.21
CA ARG A 63 13.28 -30.89 -13.06
C ARG A 63 13.51 -31.22 -11.59
N ASN A 64 13.93 -32.46 -11.33
CA ASN A 64 14.36 -32.93 -10.00
C ASN A 64 13.26 -32.81 -8.93
N ILE A 65 12.05 -33.23 -9.29
CA ILE A 65 10.88 -33.18 -8.42
C ILE A 65 10.75 -34.53 -7.69
N PRO A 66 10.67 -34.56 -6.36
CA PRO A 66 10.34 -35.79 -5.64
C PRO A 66 8.89 -36.23 -5.91
N PRO A 67 8.59 -37.54 -5.94
CA PRO A 67 7.22 -38.02 -6.10
C PRO A 67 6.31 -37.51 -4.97
N GLY A 68 5.03 -37.31 -5.27
CA GLY A 68 4.04 -36.80 -4.31
C GLY A 68 3.01 -35.84 -4.91
N LYS A 69 2.15 -35.29 -4.05
CA LYS A 69 1.10 -34.33 -4.44
C LYS A 69 1.61 -32.90 -4.34
N TYR A 70 1.32 -32.11 -5.37
CA TYR A 70 1.72 -30.71 -5.48
C TYR A 70 0.58 -29.85 -6.01
N ILE A 71 0.74 -28.55 -5.78
CA ILE A 71 -0.09 -27.49 -6.35
C ILE A 71 0.82 -26.72 -7.31
N LEU A 72 0.47 -26.76 -8.59
CA LEU A 72 1.04 -25.92 -9.62
C LEU A 72 0.29 -24.59 -9.63
N ARG A 73 1.03 -23.48 -9.58
CA ARG A 73 0.51 -22.12 -9.74
C ARG A 73 1.20 -21.47 -10.92
N ILE A 74 0.42 -20.89 -11.81
CA ILE A 74 0.95 -20.13 -12.94
C ILE A 74 0.39 -18.71 -12.86
N SER A 75 1.26 -17.72 -12.81
CA SER A 75 0.90 -16.31 -12.78
C SER A 75 1.61 -15.54 -13.87
N PHE A 76 0.90 -14.59 -14.45
CA PHE A 76 1.43 -13.66 -15.45
C PHE A 76 0.71 -12.33 -15.30
N ILE A 77 1.42 -11.22 -15.55
CA ILE A 77 0.89 -9.87 -15.32
C ILE A 77 -0.33 -9.65 -16.22
N GLY A 78 -1.46 -9.24 -15.64
CA GLY A 78 -2.72 -9.03 -16.36
C GLY A 78 -3.57 -10.29 -16.55
N TYR A 79 -3.22 -11.41 -15.91
CA TYR A 79 -3.94 -12.68 -16.03
C TYR A 79 -4.33 -13.25 -14.66
N HIS A 80 -5.42 -14.02 -14.61
CA HIS A 80 -5.79 -14.75 -13.41
C HIS A 80 -4.79 -15.88 -13.15
N THR A 81 -4.29 -15.96 -11.91
CA THR A 81 -3.43 -17.06 -11.47
C THR A 81 -4.16 -18.40 -11.64
N LEU A 82 -3.60 -19.28 -12.47
CA LEU A 82 -4.09 -20.64 -12.62
C LEU A 82 -3.53 -21.51 -11.50
N GLN A 83 -4.40 -22.19 -10.76
CA GLN A 83 -4.00 -23.18 -9.76
C GLN A 83 -4.49 -24.57 -10.16
N LYS A 84 -3.57 -25.54 -10.21
CA LYS A 84 -3.87 -26.93 -10.59
C LYS A 84 -3.16 -27.91 -9.65
N THR A 85 -3.91 -28.84 -9.07
CA THR A 85 -3.32 -29.94 -8.31
C THR A 85 -2.73 -30.97 -9.27
N VAL A 86 -1.48 -31.36 -9.02
CA VAL A 86 -0.75 -32.35 -9.83
C VAL A 86 -0.14 -33.41 -8.93
N GLU A 87 -0.18 -34.67 -9.36
CA GLU A 87 0.41 -35.78 -8.63
C GLU A 87 1.57 -36.36 -9.43
N ILE A 88 2.77 -36.32 -8.84
CA ILE A 88 4.00 -36.79 -9.46
C ILE A 88 4.16 -38.26 -9.14
N ARG A 89 3.77 -39.11 -10.10
CA ARG A 89 3.94 -40.57 -10.06
C ARG A 89 4.93 -41.11 -11.11
N ASN A 90 5.04 -40.43 -12.25
CA ASN A 90 5.86 -40.85 -13.39
C ASN A 90 7.08 -39.95 -13.55
N ALA A 91 8.16 -40.51 -14.10
CA ALA A 91 9.42 -39.79 -14.32
C ALA A 91 9.27 -38.53 -15.21
N ALA A 92 8.30 -38.49 -16.10
CA ALA A 92 7.98 -37.31 -16.90
C ALA A 92 6.46 -37.11 -16.97
N ILE A 93 6.02 -35.90 -16.64
CA ILE A 93 4.62 -35.49 -16.72
C ILE A 93 4.52 -34.30 -17.66
N ASN A 94 3.72 -34.46 -18.72
CA ASN A 94 3.38 -33.37 -19.61
C ASN A 94 1.95 -32.90 -19.29
N LEU A 95 1.80 -31.62 -18.95
CA LEU A 95 0.52 -31.00 -18.63
C LEU A 95 -0.22 -30.46 -19.86
N GLY A 96 0.40 -30.54 -21.05
CA GLY A 96 -0.11 -29.95 -22.28
C GLY A 96 -0.15 -28.43 -22.22
N THR A 97 -1.12 -27.85 -22.91
CA THR A 97 -1.36 -26.40 -22.91
C THR A 97 -2.21 -25.99 -21.72
N LEU A 98 -1.71 -25.03 -20.95
CA LEU A 98 -2.37 -24.42 -19.80
C LEU A 98 -2.78 -23.00 -20.17
N LEU A 99 -4.09 -22.79 -20.28
CA LEU A 99 -4.66 -21.53 -20.70
C LEU A 99 -4.84 -20.59 -19.51
N LEU A 100 -4.20 -19.41 -19.54
CA LEU A 100 -4.51 -18.33 -18.63
C LEU A 100 -5.65 -17.48 -19.21
N LYS A 101 -6.51 -17.04 -18.31
CA LYS A 101 -7.57 -16.09 -18.65
C LYS A 101 -7.07 -14.69 -18.34
N VAL A 102 -7.22 -13.79 -19.30
CA VAL A 102 -6.97 -12.35 -19.06
C VAL A 102 -7.79 -11.95 -17.84
N SER A 103 -7.11 -11.33 -16.89
CA SER A 103 -7.77 -10.65 -15.79
C SER A 103 -8.24 -9.32 -16.34
N SER A 104 -9.43 -9.33 -16.95
CA SER A 104 -10.16 -8.10 -17.29
C SER A 104 -10.82 -7.48 -16.07
N GLU A 105 -10.46 -7.93 -14.86
CA GLU A 105 -10.41 -7.03 -13.72
C GLU A 105 -9.52 -5.88 -14.19
N LYS A 106 -10.15 -4.79 -14.70
CA LYS A 106 -9.54 -3.47 -14.66
C LYS A 106 -8.76 -3.48 -13.38
N LEU A 107 -7.42 -3.42 -13.46
CA LEU A 107 -6.57 -3.12 -12.32
C LEU A 107 -7.41 -2.12 -11.55
N LYS A 108 -7.95 -2.52 -10.37
CA LYS A 108 -8.68 -1.57 -9.54
C LYS A 108 -7.67 -0.47 -9.48
N GLU A 109 -8.02 0.60 -10.19
CA GLU A 109 -7.14 1.71 -10.37
C GLU A 109 -6.70 1.92 -8.94
N VAL A 110 -5.40 1.84 -8.68
CA VAL A 110 -4.93 2.51 -7.50
C VAL A 110 -5.12 3.97 -7.89
N GLN A 111 -6.38 4.42 -7.92
CA GLN A 111 -6.74 5.67 -7.33
C GLN A 111 -6.18 5.50 -5.93
N VAL A 112 -4.92 5.88 -5.82
CA VAL A 112 -4.59 6.96 -4.91
C VAL A 112 -5.58 8.08 -5.28
N VAL A 113 -6.87 7.89 -4.91
CA VAL A 113 -7.67 8.98 -4.40
C VAL A 113 -6.74 9.41 -3.30
N GLY A 114 -5.99 10.49 -3.56
CA GLY A 114 -5.12 11.07 -2.58
C GLY A 114 -6.02 11.27 -1.38
N LYS A 115 -5.97 10.33 -0.43
CA LYS A 115 -6.47 10.58 0.91
C LYS A 115 -5.47 11.60 1.36
N THR A 116 -5.78 12.87 1.09
CA THR A 116 -5.02 13.99 1.60
C THR A 116 -4.76 13.64 3.04
N PRO A 117 -3.48 13.49 3.44
CA PRO A 117 -3.13 12.87 4.69
C PRO A 117 -3.95 13.53 5.81
N PRO A 118 -4.47 12.74 6.76
CA PRO A 118 -5.36 13.25 7.79
C PRO A 118 -4.72 14.42 8.55
N VAL A 119 -3.39 14.40 8.65
CA VAL A 119 -2.54 15.44 9.24
C VAL A 119 -1.33 15.68 8.34
N GLU A 120 -0.97 16.94 8.13
CA GLU A 120 0.23 17.40 7.44
C GLU A 120 0.91 18.46 8.32
N ILE A 121 2.17 18.26 8.69
CA ILE A 121 2.94 19.24 9.45
C ILE A 121 3.78 20.06 8.48
N LYS A 122 3.63 21.39 8.50
CA LYS A 122 4.43 22.33 7.71
C LYS A 122 5.08 23.33 8.63
N GLY A 123 6.37 23.11 8.95
CA GLY A 123 7.06 23.90 9.97
C GLY A 123 6.31 23.81 11.30
N ASP A 124 5.89 24.96 11.80
CA ASP A 124 5.16 25.09 13.08
C ASP A 124 3.63 24.97 12.93
N THR A 125 3.14 24.70 11.71
CA THR A 125 1.70 24.56 11.45
C THR A 125 1.29 23.09 11.30
N ALA A 126 0.37 22.65 12.14
CA ALA A 126 -0.32 21.38 11.98
C ALA A 126 -1.60 21.57 11.15
N SER A 127 -1.66 20.97 9.97
CA SER A 127 -2.78 21.04 9.04
C SER A 127 -3.56 19.72 9.03
N PHE A 128 -4.83 19.77 9.41
CA PHE A 128 -5.75 18.64 9.46
C PHE A 128 -6.75 18.70 8.31
N ASN A 129 -6.95 17.58 7.63
CA ASN A 129 -7.97 17.46 6.60
C ASN A 129 -9.34 17.20 7.24
N SER A 130 -10.32 18.09 7.05
CA SER A 130 -11.66 17.92 7.65
C SER A 130 -12.35 16.63 7.19
N LEU A 131 -12.13 16.21 5.94
CA LEU A 131 -12.72 14.98 5.37
C LEU A 131 -12.23 13.70 6.05
N ALA A 132 -11.11 13.75 6.76
CA ALA A 132 -10.61 12.62 7.53
C ALA A 132 -11.37 12.43 8.87
N TYR A 133 -12.07 13.46 9.35
CA TYR A 133 -12.76 13.47 10.64
C TYR A 133 -14.26 13.60 10.42
N LYS A 134 -14.96 12.46 10.42
CA LYS A 134 -16.41 12.42 10.21
C LYS A 134 -17.15 13.19 11.31
N THR A 135 -17.96 14.17 10.94
CA THR A 135 -18.89 14.88 11.83
C THR A 135 -20.34 14.60 11.44
N ASN A 136 -21.27 14.97 12.31
CA ASN A 136 -22.70 14.93 11.97
C ASN A 136 -23.01 16.02 10.93
N PRO A 137 -24.08 15.87 10.13
CA PRO A 137 -24.48 16.89 9.14
C PRO A 137 -24.67 18.29 9.75
N ASP A 138 -25.19 18.37 10.98
CA ASP A 138 -25.45 19.63 11.69
C ASP A 138 -24.32 20.05 12.63
N ALA A 139 -23.14 19.45 12.51
CA ALA A 139 -22.01 19.74 13.38
C ALA A 139 -21.39 21.11 13.06
N ASN A 140 -20.90 21.79 14.09
CA ASN A 140 -20.16 23.04 13.96
C ASN A 140 -18.64 22.79 13.98
N ALA A 141 -17.86 23.85 13.79
CA ALA A 141 -16.40 23.78 13.79
C ALA A 141 -15.84 23.32 15.13
N GLN A 142 -16.50 23.64 16.26
CA GLN A 142 -16.10 23.16 17.58
C GLN A 142 -16.21 21.63 17.66
N ASP A 143 -17.29 21.05 17.14
CA ASP A 143 -17.50 19.60 17.09
C ASP A 143 -16.44 18.92 16.21
N LEU A 144 -16.09 19.53 15.07
CA LEU A 144 -15.05 19.03 14.17
C LEU A 144 -13.67 19.05 14.84
N VAL A 145 -13.33 20.18 15.48
CA VAL A 145 -12.05 20.38 16.16
C VAL A 145 -11.90 19.45 17.36
N SER A 146 -13.01 19.14 18.06
CA SER A 146 -13.00 18.19 19.18
C SER A 146 -12.55 16.77 18.80
N LYS A 147 -12.61 16.41 17.51
CA LYS A 147 -12.19 15.11 16.98
C LYS A 147 -10.73 15.07 16.56
N LEU A 148 -10.04 16.21 16.58
CA LEU A 148 -8.62 16.28 16.24
C LEU A 148 -7.76 15.77 17.39
N PRO A 149 -6.64 15.09 17.09
CA PRO A 149 -5.72 14.63 18.13
C PRO A 149 -5.08 15.80 18.86
N GLY A 150 -4.94 15.69 20.18
CA GLY A 150 -4.34 16.74 21.01
C GLY A 150 -5.25 17.93 21.27
N VAL A 151 -6.53 17.84 20.90
CA VAL A 151 -7.54 18.86 21.22
C VAL A 151 -8.38 18.41 22.40
N SER A 152 -8.64 19.32 23.33
CA SER A 152 -9.65 19.17 24.37
C SER A 152 -10.60 20.35 24.37
N VAL A 153 -11.83 20.13 24.82
CA VAL A 153 -12.83 21.19 24.97
C VAL A 153 -13.27 21.21 26.42
N GLU A 154 -13.02 22.31 27.10
CA GLU A 154 -13.33 22.51 28.53
C GLU A 154 -14.19 23.78 28.66
N ASN A 155 -15.39 23.68 29.23
CA ASN A 155 -16.32 24.82 29.39
C ASN A 155 -16.65 25.56 28.06
N GLY A 156 -16.53 24.86 26.92
CA GLY A 156 -16.71 25.43 25.59
C GLY A 156 -15.51 26.24 25.07
N GLN A 157 -14.39 26.22 25.78
CA GLN A 157 -13.10 26.71 25.29
C GLN A 157 -12.33 25.54 24.66
N VAL A 158 -11.77 25.77 23.48
CA VAL A 158 -10.95 24.79 22.78
C VAL A 158 -9.49 24.98 23.20
N LYS A 159 -8.87 23.89 23.65
CA LYS A 159 -7.44 23.82 23.94
C LYS A 159 -6.77 22.87 22.97
N VAL A 160 -5.59 23.25 22.48
CA VAL A 160 -4.76 22.39 21.62
C VAL A 160 -3.39 22.22 22.25
N ALA A 161 -3.02 20.98 22.51
CA ALA A 161 -1.82 20.60 23.25
C ALA A 161 -1.75 21.26 24.65
N GLY A 162 -2.90 21.49 25.28
CA GLY A 162 -3.00 22.10 26.62
C GLY A 162 -3.11 23.63 26.62
N GLU A 163 -2.89 24.30 25.50
CA GLU A 163 -2.99 25.76 25.36
C GLU A 163 -4.35 26.20 24.80
N GLU A 164 -4.92 27.25 25.37
CA GLU A 164 -6.20 27.82 24.92
C GLU A 164 -6.05 28.52 23.57
N VAL A 165 -6.96 28.21 22.65
CA VAL A 165 -7.06 28.89 21.35
C VAL A 165 -7.68 30.27 21.57
N LYS A 166 -6.88 31.33 21.41
CA LYS A 166 -7.37 32.70 21.60
C LYS A 166 -7.75 33.40 20.30
N GLN A 167 -7.40 32.84 19.15
CA GLN A 167 -7.68 33.45 17.85
C GLN A 167 -8.22 32.42 16.86
N VAL A 168 -9.29 32.80 16.16
CA VAL A 168 -9.88 32.02 15.08
C VAL A 168 -9.83 32.80 13.78
N LEU A 169 -9.29 32.18 12.75
CA LEU A 169 -9.24 32.69 11.41
C LEU A 169 -10.12 31.83 10.50
N VAL A 170 -10.71 32.46 9.50
CA VAL A 170 -11.32 31.79 8.35
C VAL A 170 -10.62 32.31 7.10
N ASP A 171 -10.03 31.39 6.33
CA ASP A 171 -9.23 31.70 5.14
C ASP A 171 -8.13 32.76 5.39
N GLY A 172 -7.52 32.70 6.58
CA GLY A 172 -6.45 33.60 7.02
C GLY A 172 -6.93 34.97 7.54
N LYS A 173 -8.24 35.21 7.63
CA LYS A 173 -8.82 36.46 8.15
C LYS A 173 -9.49 36.24 9.50
N PRO A 174 -9.38 37.19 10.46
CA PRO A 174 -10.09 37.11 11.73
C PRO A 174 -11.59 36.92 11.53
N PHE A 175 -12.17 35.94 12.21
CA PHE A 175 -13.59 35.62 12.14
C PHE A 175 -14.21 35.76 13.53
N PHE A 176 -15.25 36.60 13.65
CA PHE A 176 -15.84 36.99 14.94
C PHE A 176 -14.88 37.66 15.95
N GLY A 177 -13.88 38.41 15.47
CA GLY A 177 -13.02 39.24 16.33
C GLY A 177 -12.34 38.45 17.44
N ASN A 178 -12.56 38.85 18.69
CA ASN A 178 -11.92 38.26 19.89
C ASN A 178 -12.77 37.19 20.59
N ASP A 179 -13.78 36.62 19.92
CA ASP A 179 -14.58 35.51 20.48
C ASP A 179 -14.40 34.22 19.65
N PRO A 180 -13.32 33.45 19.91
CA PRO A 180 -13.09 32.13 19.33
C PRO A 180 -14.25 31.16 19.49
N LYS A 181 -14.96 31.24 20.61
CA LYS A 181 -16.05 30.31 20.93
C LYS A 181 -17.25 30.59 20.04
N ALA A 182 -17.67 31.86 19.93
CA ALA A 182 -18.73 32.25 19.02
C ALA A 182 -18.37 31.93 17.56
N ALA A 183 -17.11 32.15 17.17
CA ALA A 183 -16.62 31.81 15.83
C ALA A 183 -16.81 30.32 15.49
N MET A 184 -16.38 29.43 16.39
CA MET A 184 -16.44 27.99 16.16
C MET A 184 -17.86 27.40 16.27
N GLN A 185 -18.75 28.03 17.06
CA GLN A 185 -20.14 27.61 17.20
C GLN A 185 -21.00 28.00 15.99
N ASN A 186 -20.69 29.12 15.34
CA ASN A 186 -21.45 29.62 14.18
C ASN A 186 -20.91 29.14 12.83
N LEU A 187 -19.73 28.50 12.80
CA LEU A 187 -19.13 27.99 11.57
C LEU A 187 -19.57 26.53 11.35
N PRO A 188 -20.33 26.22 10.28
CA PRO A 188 -20.72 24.84 9.97
C PRO A 188 -19.49 23.98 9.65
N ALA A 189 -19.42 22.75 10.16
CA ALA A 189 -18.31 21.84 9.87
C ALA A 189 -18.23 21.47 8.38
N GLU A 190 -19.38 21.44 7.70
CA GLU A 190 -19.47 20.99 6.31
C GLU A 190 -18.77 21.91 5.30
N ILE A 191 -18.63 23.21 5.61
CA ILE A 191 -17.98 24.17 4.70
C ILE A 191 -16.47 24.21 4.88
N ILE A 192 -15.94 23.57 5.92
CA ILE A 192 -14.52 23.54 6.24
C ILE A 192 -13.86 22.43 5.42
N SER A 193 -12.80 22.76 4.69
CA SER A 193 -11.97 21.81 3.94
C SER A 193 -10.73 21.37 4.74
N LYS A 194 -10.17 22.28 5.54
CA LYS A 194 -8.92 22.06 6.28
C LYS A 194 -8.88 22.93 7.53
N ILE A 195 -8.23 22.42 8.57
CA ILE A 195 -8.05 23.11 9.85
C ILE A 195 -6.55 23.22 10.08
N GLN A 196 -6.05 24.42 10.31
CA GLN A 196 -4.64 24.65 10.58
C GLN A 196 -4.50 25.17 12.00
N VAL A 197 -3.60 24.57 12.77
CA VAL A 197 -3.25 25.00 14.12
C VAL A 197 -1.80 25.43 14.11
N PHE A 198 -1.54 26.64 14.60
CA PHE A 198 -0.20 27.20 14.69
C PHE A 198 -0.14 28.28 15.79
N ASP A 199 1.08 28.61 16.18
CA ASP A 199 1.36 29.69 17.11
C ASP A 199 1.60 30.97 16.30
N GLN A 200 0.73 31.96 16.48
CA GLN A 200 0.85 33.25 15.80
C GLN A 200 1.51 34.26 16.73
N GLN A 201 2.36 35.13 16.19
CA GLN A 201 2.83 36.31 16.93
C GLN A 201 1.65 37.14 17.46
N SER A 202 1.85 37.75 18.63
CA SER A 202 0.87 38.64 19.24
C SER A 202 0.45 39.77 18.29
N GLU A 203 -0.76 40.31 18.48
CA GLU A 203 -1.24 41.44 17.67
C GLU A 203 -0.29 42.65 17.77
N GLN A 204 0.25 42.90 18.97
CA GLN A 204 1.22 43.97 19.23
C GLN A 204 2.52 43.75 18.44
N SER A 205 3.04 42.52 18.41
CA SER A 205 4.25 42.19 17.66
C SER A 205 4.05 42.34 16.16
N ARG A 206 2.88 41.91 15.65
CA ARG A 206 2.51 42.09 14.24
C ARG A 206 2.29 43.54 13.84
N PHE A 207 1.78 44.36 14.76
CA PHE A 207 1.52 45.77 14.52
C PHE A 207 2.80 46.62 14.59
N THR A 208 3.67 46.34 15.56
CA THR A 208 4.88 47.13 15.82
C THR A 208 6.10 46.62 15.06
N GLY A 209 6.10 45.36 14.62
CA GLY A 209 7.25 44.69 14.01
C GLY A 209 8.33 44.26 15.01
N PHE A 210 8.11 44.48 16.31
CA PHE A 210 9.00 44.06 17.39
C PHE A 210 8.48 42.77 18.01
N ASP A 211 9.34 41.75 18.08
CA ASP A 211 9.00 40.49 18.73
C ASP A 211 9.02 40.65 20.26
N ASP A 212 7.84 40.59 20.88
CA ASP A 212 7.65 40.60 22.32
C ASP A 212 7.85 39.22 22.97
N GLY A 213 8.12 38.17 22.18
CA GLY A 213 8.26 36.80 22.63
C GLY A 213 6.93 36.12 23.00
N ASN A 214 5.79 36.80 22.80
CA ASN A 214 4.47 36.26 23.10
C ASN A 214 3.82 35.71 21.83
N THR A 215 3.48 34.43 21.86
CA THR A 215 2.67 33.78 20.82
C THR A 215 1.25 33.56 21.31
N THR A 216 0.33 33.40 20.36
CA THR A 216 -1.06 33.12 20.59
C THR A 216 -1.47 31.91 19.76
N LYS A 217 -1.98 30.88 20.44
CA LYS A 217 -2.51 29.68 19.79
C LYS A 217 -3.67 30.05 18.89
N THR A 218 -3.52 29.79 17.60
CA THR A 218 -4.44 30.22 16.56
C THR A 218 -4.93 29.02 15.76
N ILE A 219 -6.23 28.99 15.47
CA ILE A 219 -6.83 28.03 14.53
C ILE A 219 -7.29 28.79 13.29
N ASN A 220 -6.89 28.32 12.12
CA ASN A 220 -7.39 28.79 10.84
C ASN A 220 -8.24 27.70 10.17
N PHE A 221 -9.50 28.02 9.87
CA PHE A 221 -10.38 27.19 9.08
C PHE A 221 -10.28 27.61 7.62
N VAL A 222 -9.89 26.69 6.75
CA VAL A 222 -9.91 26.89 5.30
C VAL A 222 -11.23 26.36 4.79
N THR A 223 -11.96 27.17 4.03
CA THR A 223 -13.25 26.77 3.46
C THR A 223 -13.05 25.97 2.16
N LYS A 224 -14.14 25.45 1.58
CA LYS A 224 -14.12 24.65 0.33
C LYS A 224 -14.12 25.52 -0.93
#